data_AF-A0AA38SWA7-F1
#
_entry.id   AF-A0AA38SWA7-F1
#
_cell.length_a   1.000
_cell.length_b   1.000
_cell.length_c   1.000
_cell.angle_alpha   90.00
_cell.angle_beta   90.00
_cell.angle_gamma   90.00
#
_symmetry.space_group_name_H-M   'P 1'
#
loop_
_entity.id
_entity.type
_entity.pdbx_description
1 polymer ?
#
loop_
_entity_poly.entity_id
_entity_poly.type
_entity_poly.pdbx_seq_one_letter_code
_entity_poly.pdbx_strand_id
1 'polypeptide(L)'
;MTRPLKPSSRRPAFVHLICAATIFSLLVFAIQSFFFTGSRTKYLNSEDVQILSDFQSDVQQCVANRGFGLTAHTIDHCKLVLKFPEGTNSTWLNPQFKTYEPLEYTYDVCEAVLLWEQYRNMTTVLTREYLDARPDGWMDYAAKRIAQLGAKNCNNRTLCEEHLNPILPAKPPFHPRQFHKCAVVGNSGDLLKTEFGEEIDSHDAVIRDNEAPVNEKYAKHVGIKRDFRLGVRGTARNMVPILNGSDNEVLVIKSVTHKDFKKMIDTIPNPVYLFQGIVLRRGAKGTGMKSVELALSMCDIVDIYGFTVDPGYTEWTRYFSEPRKGHNPLQGRAYYQLLECLGVIRIHSPMRAKRVQDWSDVPTREKIGRAHAAAMRLKRSQEGGDGAVGQFSNCKVWGNGGPYGSGPVSGAKDMSSKRRNSNYSKWEVMPFKSLRKEAQEHYVQMEGVSVYKMDGNKLDDLVCVKHPLESDA
;
A
#
# COMPACT_ATOMS: atom_id res chain seq x y z
N MET A 1 61.62 76.24 -8.80
CA MET A 1 61.40 74.83 -8.39
C MET A 1 61.72 74.79 -6.91
N THR A 2 60.86 74.47 -5.94
CA THR A 2 59.70 73.57 -5.79
C THR A 2 58.82 74.13 -4.65
N ARG A 3 57.48 73.99 -4.75
CA ARG A 3 56.49 74.45 -3.74
C ARG A 3 56.38 73.47 -2.56
N PRO A 4 56.11 73.94 -1.32
CA PRO A 4 55.67 73.07 -0.22
C PRO A 4 54.15 72.89 -0.22
N LEU A 5 53.69 71.68 0.14
CA LEU A 5 52.29 71.29 0.32
C LEU A 5 51.88 71.39 1.80
N LYS A 6 50.68 71.90 2.07
CA LYS A 6 49.91 71.71 3.32
C LYS A 6 48.39 71.89 3.05
N PRO A 7 47.49 71.36 3.88
CA PRO A 7 46.75 70.13 3.59
C PRO A 7 45.25 70.35 3.31
N SER A 8 44.65 69.44 2.54
CA SER A 8 43.20 69.41 2.29
C SER A 8 42.47 68.71 3.44
N SER A 9 41.62 69.47 4.12
CA SER A 9 40.54 69.01 4.98
C SER A 9 39.57 68.12 4.18
N ARG A 10 39.54 66.82 4.48
CA ARG A 10 38.45 65.93 4.09
C ARG A 10 38.18 64.90 5.18
N ARG A 11 37.16 65.17 6.00
CA ARG A 11 36.31 64.15 6.66
C ARG A 11 35.05 64.85 7.18
N PRO A 12 33.90 64.64 6.51
CA PRO A 12 32.77 64.12 7.30
C PRO A 12 32.03 62.96 6.60
N ALA A 13 32.13 62.81 5.28
CA ALA A 13 31.32 61.84 4.52
C ALA A 13 31.59 60.37 4.91
N PHE A 14 32.85 60.02 5.20
CA PHE A 14 33.22 58.64 5.54
C PHE A 14 32.64 58.17 6.88
N VAL A 15 32.54 59.07 7.86
CA VAL A 15 31.99 58.75 9.19
C VAL A 15 30.48 58.54 9.10
N HIS A 16 29.78 59.35 8.29
CA HIS A 16 28.35 59.18 8.05
C HIS A 16 28.03 57.90 7.28
N LEU A 17 28.87 57.50 6.32
CA LEU A 17 28.71 56.23 5.59
C LEU A 17 28.91 55.01 6.49
N ILE A 18 29.90 55.05 7.40
CA ILE A 18 30.09 53.97 8.38
C ILE A 18 28.90 53.90 9.34
N CYS A 19 28.40 55.04 9.85
CA CYS A 19 27.23 55.06 10.72
C CYS A 19 25.96 54.55 10.02
N ALA A 20 25.75 54.90 8.75
CA ALA A 20 24.61 54.40 7.99
C ALA A 20 24.71 52.88 7.76
N ALA A 21 25.91 52.37 7.46
CA ALA A 21 26.14 50.94 7.27
C ALA A 21 25.96 50.14 8.57
N THR A 22 26.40 50.66 9.72
CA THR A 22 26.21 50.00 11.02
C THR A 22 24.74 50.01 11.45
N ILE A 23 24.02 51.12 11.28
CA ILE A 23 22.58 51.20 11.56
C ILE A 23 21.81 50.24 10.65
N PHE A 24 22.11 50.20 9.36
CA PHE A 24 21.47 49.27 8.43
C PHE A 24 21.74 47.81 8.78
N SER A 25 22.98 47.48 9.18
CA SER A 25 23.35 46.13 9.61
C SER A 25 22.62 45.72 10.89
N LEU A 26 22.50 46.63 11.86
CA LEU A 26 21.74 46.41 13.09
C LEU A 26 20.24 46.28 12.83
N LEU A 27 19.70 47.05 11.87
CA LEU A 27 18.29 46.96 11.48
C LEU A 27 18.01 45.63 10.78
N VAL A 28 18.89 45.19 9.87
CA VAL A 28 18.80 43.86 9.23
C VAL A 28 18.93 42.75 10.27
N PHE A 29 19.84 42.88 11.24
CA PHE A 29 20.00 41.90 12.31
C PHE A 29 18.78 41.88 13.25
N ALA A 30 18.19 43.04 13.55
CA ALA A 30 16.98 43.14 14.36
C ALA A 30 15.77 42.59 13.60
N ILE A 31 15.64 42.86 12.31
CA ILE A 31 14.60 42.31 11.42
C ILE A 31 14.75 40.80 11.29
N GLN A 32 15.96 40.31 11.00
CA GLN A 32 16.26 38.87 11.00
C GLN A 32 15.94 38.27 12.37
N SER A 33 16.38 38.89 13.46
CA SER A 33 16.06 38.40 14.82
C SER A 33 14.55 38.37 15.05
N PHE A 34 13.79 39.41 14.67
CA PHE A 34 12.33 39.47 14.84
C PHE A 34 11.58 38.43 13.96
N PHE A 35 12.06 38.19 12.73
CA PHE A 35 11.53 37.17 11.84
C PHE A 35 11.97 35.74 12.22
N PHE A 36 13.12 35.56 12.88
CA PHE A 36 13.63 34.27 13.35
C PHE A 36 13.19 33.93 14.79
N THR A 37 12.85 34.92 15.63
CA THR A 37 12.25 34.70 16.96
C THR A 37 10.75 34.41 16.89
N GLY A 38 10.14 34.53 15.71
CA GLY A 38 8.78 34.05 15.41
C GLY A 38 8.72 32.57 15.00
N SER A 39 9.86 31.86 14.97
CA SER A 39 9.84 30.41 14.82
C SER A 39 9.38 29.80 16.15
N ARG A 40 8.07 29.50 16.26
CA ARG A 40 7.57 28.52 17.24
C ARG A 40 8.44 27.28 17.07
N THR A 41 9.42 27.08 17.93
CA THR A 41 10.03 25.79 18.19
C THR A 41 8.88 24.88 18.61
N LYS A 42 8.35 24.12 17.65
CA LYS A 42 7.31 23.13 17.91
C LYS A 42 7.95 22.08 18.78
N TYR A 43 7.71 22.16 20.09
CA TYR A 43 8.14 21.15 21.03
C TYR A 43 7.59 19.81 20.56
N LEU A 44 8.46 18.95 20.04
CA LEU A 44 8.16 17.56 19.79
C LEU A 44 7.72 16.97 21.13
N ASN A 45 6.54 16.38 21.17
CA ASN A 45 6.05 15.72 22.38
C ASN A 45 7.03 14.60 22.76
N SER A 46 7.68 14.71 23.92
CA SER A 46 8.71 13.76 24.36
C SER A 46 8.15 12.35 24.51
N GLU A 47 6.86 12.21 24.85
CA GLU A 47 6.17 10.93 24.93
C GLU A 47 6.03 10.27 23.54
N ASP A 48 5.64 11.04 22.52
CA ASP A 48 5.49 10.51 21.16
C ASP A 48 6.85 10.07 20.60
N VAL A 49 7.91 10.83 20.87
CA VAL A 49 9.28 10.46 20.49
C VAL A 49 9.72 9.18 21.19
N GLN A 50 9.39 9.01 22.47
CA GLN A 50 9.69 7.78 23.21
C GLN A 50 8.96 6.57 22.62
N ILE A 51 7.65 6.69 22.37
CA ILE A 51 6.83 5.62 21.77
C ILE A 51 7.42 5.17 20.43
N LEU A 52 7.80 6.12 19.57
CA LEU A 52 8.35 5.82 18.26
C LEU A 52 9.77 5.23 18.34
N SER A 53 10.56 5.65 19.33
CA SER A 53 11.89 5.10 19.58
C SER A 53 11.81 3.65 20.09
N ASP A 54 10.93 3.38 21.05
CA ASP A 54 10.67 2.03 21.57
C ASP A 54 10.20 1.09 20.45
N PHE A 55 9.28 1.57 19.62
CA PHE A 55 8.79 0.81 18.47
C PHE A 55 9.92 0.49 17.48
N GLN A 56 10.85 1.42 17.24
CA GLN A 56 12.02 1.14 16.40
C GLN A 56 13.00 0.15 17.03
N SER A 57 13.17 0.17 18.36
CA SER A 57 13.95 -0.84 19.05
C SER A 57 13.36 -2.24 18.86
N ASP A 58 12.03 -2.37 18.90
CA ASP A 58 11.36 -3.64 18.58
C ASP A 58 11.60 -4.06 17.12
N VAL A 59 11.50 -3.13 16.17
CA VAL A 59 11.80 -3.39 14.75
C VAL A 59 13.25 -3.85 14.57
N GLN A 60 14.19 -3.21 15.26
CA GLN A 60 15.61 -3.57 15.21
C GLN A 60 15.85 -4.98 15.75
N GLN A 61 15.25 -5.32 16.89
CA GLN A 61 15.35 -6.65 17.48
C GLN A 61 14.76 -7.72 16.55
N CYS A 62 13.60 -7.44 15.95
CA CYS A 62 12.99 -8.32 14.97
C CYS A 62 13.92 -8.55 13.76
N VAL A 63 14.51 -7.49 13.21
CA VAL A 63 15.43 -7.59 12.06
C VAL A 63 16.64 -8.43 12.44
N ALA A 64 17.22 -8.26 13.63
CA ALA A 64 18.34 -9.08 14.10
C ALA A 64 17.97 -10.57 14.18
N ASN A 65 16.78 -10.90 14.69
CA ASN A 65 16.34 -12.28 14.90
C ASN A 65 15.83 -12.96 13.61
N ARG A 66 15.24 -12.19 12.68
CA ARG A 66 14.49 -12.73 11.53
C ARG A 66 15.05 -12.33 10.17
N GLY A 67 15.95 -11.34 10.11
CA GLY A 67 16.47 -10.73 8.88
C GLY A 67 17.47 -11.56 8.08
N PHE A 68 17.85 -12.74 8.57
CA PHE A 68 18.88 -13.59 7.95
C PHE A 68 20.18 -12.82 7.65
N GLY A 69 20.72 -12.16 8.68
CA GLY A 69 21.94 -11.36 8.63
C GLY A 69 21.75 -9.90 8.25
N LEU A 70 20.53 -9.47 7.88
CA LEU A 70 20.22 -8.04 7.82
C LEU A 70 20.38 -7.40 9.21
N THR A 71 20.93 -6.20 9.26
CA THR A 71 20.95 -5.36 10.47
C THR A 71 20.11 -4.11 10.27
N ALA A 72 19.57 -3.55 11.35
CA ALA A 72 18.87 -2.27 11.34
C ALA A 72 19.65 -1.25 12.17
N HIS A 73 19.91 -0.09 11.57
CA HIS A 73 20.60 1.03 12.22
C HIS A 73 19.65 2.23 12.31
N THR A 74 19.25 2.59 13.51
CA THR A 74 18.39 3.75 13.77
C THR A 74 19.14 5.04 13.48
N ILE A 75 18.54 5.93 12.69
CA ILE A 75 19.03 7.29 12.40
C ILE A 75 18.39 8.29 13.35
N ASP A 76 17.06 8.26 13.45
CA ASP A 76 16.24 9.09 14.33
C ASP A 76 14.99 8.31 14.74
N HIS A 77 14.02 8.95 15.42
CA HIS A 77 12.79 8.31 15.91
C HIS A 77 11.80 7.88 14.81
N CYS A 78 12.04 8.20 13.53
CA CYS A 78 11.25 7.70 12.40
C CYS A 78 12.07 6.97 11.34
N LYS A 79 13.40 7.12 11.30
CA LYS A 79 14.22 6.60 10.21
C LYS A 79 15.22 5.56 10.68
N LEU A 80 15.32 4.50 9.89
CA LEU A 80 16.35 3.48 10.03
C LEU A 80 16.97 3.12 8.68
N VAL A 81 18.14 2.48 8.73
CA VAL A 81 18.80 1.87 7.58
C VAL A 81 18.87 0.37 7.79
N LEU A 82 18.32 -0.40 6.84
CA LEU A 82 18.58 -1.83 6.77
C LEU A 82 19.85 -2.07 5.95
N LYS A 83 20.79 -2.83 6.51
CA LYS A 83 22.08 -3.16 5.87
C LYS A 83 22.21 -4.66 5.66
N PHE A 84 22.72 -5.03 4.50
CA PHE A 84 23.08 -6.42 4.19
C PHE A 84 24.41 -6.82 4.83
N PRO A 85 24.61 -8.12 5.12
CA PRO A 85 25.88 -8.63 5.65
C PRO A 85 27.08 -8.23 4.80
N GLU A 86 28.23 -8.01 5.44
CA GLU A 86 29.50 -7.89 4.75
C GLU A 86 29.77 -9.12 3.86
N GLY A 87 30.25 -8.89 2.64
CA GLY A 87 30.44 -9.95 1.64
C GLY A 87 29.19 -10.28 0.79
N THR A 88 28.05 -9.62 1.03
CA THR A 88 26.89 -9.73 0.12
C THR A 88 27.26 -9.21 -1.27
N ASN A 89 27.20 -10.07 -2.28
CA ASN A 89 27.51 -9.70 -3.66
C ASN A 89 26.27 -9.14 -4.36
N SER A 90 26.30 -7.84 -4.68
CA SER A 90 25.27 -7.20 -5.51
C SER A 90 25.57 -7.48 -6.98
N THR A 91 24.91 -8.49 -7.55
CA THR A 91 25.18 -8.97 -8.91
C THR A 91 24.28 -8.35 -9.98
N TRP A 92 23.23 -7.61 -9.59
CA TRP A 92 22.29 -7.02 -10.54
C TRP A 92 22.63 -5.57 -10.87
N LEU A 93 22.99 -5.33 -12.14
CA LEU A 93 23.18 -4.00 -12.69
C LEU A 93 21.85 -3.43 -13.17
N ASN A 94 21.39 -2.35 -12.55
CA ASN A 94 20.20 -1.64 -12.98
C ASN A 94 20.40 -1.08 -14.41
N PRO A 95 19.63 -1.50 -15.43
CA PRO A 95 19.85 -1.07 -16.80
C PRO A 95 19.61 0.42 -17.04
N GLN A 96 18.74 1.05 -16.24
CA GLN A 96 18.35 2.45 -16.34
C GLN A 96 19.40 3.37 -15.69
N PHE A 97 19.89 3.01 -14.51
CA PHE A 97 20.81 3.86 -13.74
C PHE A 97 22.28 3.45 -13.87
N LYS A 98 22.56 2.30 -14.50
CA LYS A 98 23.92 1.74 -14.65
C LYS A 98 24.66 1.57 -13.31
N THR A 99 23.90 1.31 -12.24
CA THR A 99 24.41 1.06 -10.89
C THR A 99 23.93 -0.30 -10.39
N TYR A 100 24.74 -0.95 -9.56
CA TYR A 100 24.32 -2.17 -8.86
C TYR A 100 23.28 -1.85 -7.79
N GLU A 101 22.48 -2.83 -7.39
CA GLU A 101 21.57 -2.64 -6.25
C GLU A 101 22.37 -2.25 -5.00
N PRO A 102 21.93 -1.25 -4.23
CA PRO A 102 22.60 -0.89 -3.00
C PRO A 102 22.47 -2.04 -1.97
N LEU A 103 23.44 -2.09 -1.05
CA LEU A 103 23.45 -3.00 0.10
C LEU A 103 22.87 -2.36 1.36
N GLU A 104 22.36 -1.13 1.24
CA GLU A 104 21.74 -0.39 2.32
C GLU A 104 20.46 0.28 1.82
N TYR A 105 19.41 0.23 2.63
CA TYR A 105 18.11 0.82 2.29
C TYR A 105 17.59 1.62 3.48
N THR A 106 17.41 2.92 3.29
CA THR A 106 16.81 3.82 4.28
C THR A 106 15.29 3.76 4.19
N TYR A 107 14.64 3.64 5.34
CA TYR A 107 13.19 3.61 5.47
C TYR A 107 12.71 4.62 6.51
N ASP A 108 11.55 5.20 6.23
CA ASP A 108 10.78 5.98 7.20
C ASP A 108 9.71 5.07 7.79
N VAL A 109 9.94 4.62 9.03
CA VAL A 109 9.09 3.74 9.81
C VAL A 109 7.77 4.41 10.16
N CYS A 110 7.80 5.71 10.45
CA CYS A 110 6.60 6.48 10.73
C CYS A 110 5.69 6.52 9.49
N GLU A 111 6.22 6.92 8.33
CA GLU A 111 5.45 6.89 7.08
C GLU A 111 4.95 5.48 6.74
N ALA A 112 5.76 4.44 6.98
CA ALA A 112 5.38 3.07 6.70
C ALA A 112 4.22 2.59 7.59
N VAL A 113 4.27 2.82 8.90
CA VAL A 113 3.17 2.47 9.82
C VAL A 113 1.90 3.23 9.44
N LEU A 114 1.99 4.53 9.15
CA LEU A 114 0.85 5.32 8.70
C LEU A 114 0.24 4.76 7.42
N LEU A 115 1.07 4.39 6.44
CA LEU A 115 0.62 3.83 5.18
C LEU A 115 -0.11 2.50 5.36
N TRP A 116 0.50 1.56 6.06
CA TRP A 116 0.01 0.19 6.12
C TRP A 116 -1.20 0.03 7.03
N GLU A 117 -1.29 0.80 8.12
CA GLU A 117 -2.52 0.83 8.93
C GLU A 117 -3.67 1.55 8.21
N GLN A 118 -3.37 2.55 7.37
CA GLN A 118 -4.39 3.15 6.50
C GLN A 118 -4.96 2.11 5.51
N TYR A 119 -4.12 1.22 4.97
CA TYR A 119 -4.57 0.16 4.06
C TYR A 119 -5.54 -0.83 4.71
N ARG A 120 -5.40 -1.08 6.01
CA ARG A 120 -6.29 -1.96 6.78
C ARG A 120 -7.69 -1.39 6.98
N ASN A 121 -7.85 -0.08 6.77
CA ASN A 121 -9.10 0.64 7.02
C ASN A 121 -9.74 1.18 5.73
N MET A 122 -9.22 0.81 4.56
CA MET A 122 -9.73 1.24 3.26
C MET A 122 -10.18 0.06 2.42
N THR A 123 -10.94 0.32 1.35
CA THR A 123 -11.13 -0.67 0.29
C THR A 123 -10.12 -0.50 -0.82
N THR A 124 -9.76 -1.61 -1.47
CA THR A 124 -8.81 -1.65 -2.60
C THR A 124 -9.46 -2.04 -3.92
N VAL A 125 -10.78 -2.23 -3.95
CA VAL A 125 -11.53 -2.47 -5.18
C VAL A 125 -12.04 -1.15 -5.75
N LEU A 126 -11.88 -0.96 -7.06
CA LEU A 126 -12.46 0.17 -7.76
C LEU A 126 -13.97 -0.01 -7.83
N THR A 127 -14.71 1.00 -7.40
CA THR A 127 -16.18 0.98 -7.29
C THR A 127 -16.79 2.16 -8.06
N ARG A 128 -18.07 2.07 -8.37
CA ARG A 128 -18.84 3.17 -8.95
C ARG A 128 -18.91 4.36 -7.99
N GLU A 129 -19.17 4.13 -6.70
CA GLU A 129 -19.23 5.22 -5.71
C GLU A 129 -17.93 6.01 -5.64
N TYR A 130 -16.77 5.36 -5.82
CA TYR A 130 -15.49 6.05 -5.91
C TYR A 130 -15.42 6.96 -7.14
N LEU A 131 -15.85 6.48 -8.31
CA LEU A 131 -15.85 7.29 -9.55
C LEU A 131 -16.85 8.44 -9.48
N ASP A 132 -17.99 8.25 -8.83
CA ASP A 132 -19.00 9.29 -8.63
C ASP A 132 -18.55 10.35 -7.61
N ALA A 133 -17.88 9.93 -6.52
CA ALA A 133 -17.39 10.84 -5.48
C ALA A 133 -16.13 11.61 -5.89
N ARG A 134 -15.26 11.00 -6.70
CA ARG A 134 -13.98 11.59 -7.09
C ARG A 134 -14.16 12.72 -8.11
N PRO A 135 -13.52 13.90 -7.93
CA PRO A 135 -13.43 14.92 -8.96
C PRO A 135 -12.85 14.34 -10.26
N ASP A 136 -13.54 14.58 -11.37
CA ASP A 136 -13.22 14.03 -12.69
C ASP A 136 -13.07 12.50 -12.70
N GLY A 137 -13.72 11.81 -11.76
CA GLY A 137 -13.65 10.36 -11.59
C GLY A 137 -14.13 9.62 -12.83
N TRP A 138 -15.33 9.96 -13.33
CA TRP A 138 -15.80 9.42 -14.60
C TRP A 138 -15.04 9.99 -15.79
N MET A 139 -14.77 11.29 -15.81
CA MET A 139 -14.24 11.97 -16.98
C MET A 139 -12.80 11.53 -17.30
N ASP A 140 -11.89 11.66 -16.34
CA ASP A 140 -10.46 11.44 -16.54
C ASP A 140 -9.98 10.12 -15.94
N TYR A 141 -10.45 9.79 -14.73
CA TYR A 141 -9.93 8.62 -14.05
C TYR A 141 -10.42 7.31 -14.68
N ALA A 142 -11.72 7.20 -14.97
CA ALA A 142 -12.29 6.02 -15.62
C ALA A 142 -11.60 5.72 -16.97
N ALA A 143 -11.29 6.75 -17.77
CA ALA A 143 -10.57 6.60 -19.02
C ALA A 143 -9.18 5.97 -18.82
N LYS A 144 -8.45 6.34 -17.75
CA LYS A 144 -7.15 5.75 -17.39
C LYS A 144 -7.27 4.26 -17.02
N ARG A 145 -8.45 3.78 -16.66
CA ARG A 145 -8.72 2.38 -16.31
C ARG A 145 -9.14 1.53 -17.51
N ILE A 146 -9.30 2.12 -18.70
CA ILE A 146 -9.68 1.42 -19.93
C ILE A 146 -8.52 1.46 -20.93
N ALA A 147 -7.85 0.32 -21.15
CA ALA A 147 -6.78 0.23 -22.13
C ALA A 147 -7.34 0.36 -23.55
N GLN A 148 -6.64 1.11 -24.40
CA GLN A 148 -6.98 1.30 -25.81
C GLN A 148 -8.42 1.83 -26.02
N LEU A 149 -8.92 2.64 -25.08
CA LEU A 149 -10.23 3.29 -25.19
C LEU A 149 -10.43 3.96 -26.56
N GLY A 150 -9.36 4.58 -27.09
CA GLY A 150 -9.39 5.31 -28.35
C GLY A 150 -9.91 6.75 -28.22
N ALA A 151 -10.36 7.13 -27.02
CA ALA A 151 -10.69 8.49 -26.63
C ALA A 151 -9.69 9.00 -25.57
N LYS A 152 -9.51 10.32 -25.50
CA LYS A 152 -8.63 10.96 -24.50
C LYS A 152 -9.20 10.92 -23.08
N ASN A 153 -10.53 10.92 -22.96
CA ASN A 153 -11.31 10.93 -21.72
C ASN A 153 -12.69 10.30 -21.98
N CYS A 154 -13.52 10.24 -20.94
CA CYS A 154 -14.88 9.70 -21.00
C CYS A 154 -15.95 10.77 -21.25
N ASN A 155 -15.71 11.69 -22.20
CA ASN A 155 -16.75 12.62 -22.69
C ASN A 155 -18.04 11.89 -23.10
N ASN A 156 -17.87 10.72 -23.75
CA ASN A 156 -18.96 9.79 -23.96
C ASN A 156 -19.06 8.85 -22.75
N ARG A 157 -19.90 9.21 -21.78
CA ARG A 157 -20.10 8.43 -20.54
C ARG A 157 -20.53 6.99 -20.86
N THR A 158 -21.45 6.81 -21.81
CA THR A 158 -21.99 5.50 -22.19
C THR A 158 -20.89 4.53 -22.60
N LEU A 159 -19.93 4.98 -23.43
CA LEU A 159 -18.81 4.15 -23.87
C LEU A 159 -17.97 3.64 -22.67
N CYS A 160 -17.66 4.50 -21.72
CA CYS A 160 -16.87 4.11 -20.55
C CYS A 160 -17.65 3.21 -19.59
N GLU A 161 -18.95 3.46 -19.43
CA GLU A 161 -19.84 2.59 -18.67
C GLU A 161 -19.94 1.19 -19.29
N GLU A 162 -20.02 1.05 -20.61
CA GLU A 162 -20.02 -0.26 -21.29
C GLU A 162 -18.76 -1.09 -20.99
N HIS A 163 -17.59 -0.45 -20.87
CA HIS A 163 -16.33 -1.11 -20.57
C HIS A 163 -16.14 -1.45 -19.09
N LEU A 164 -16.66 -0.61 -18.18
CA LEU A 164 -16.41 -0.73 -16.74
C LEU A 164 -17.54 -1.43 -15.98
N ASN A 165 -18.79 -1.25 -16.36
CA ASN A 165 -19.94 -1.82 -15.65
C ASN A 165 -19.82 -3.33 -15.35
N PRO A 166 -19.27 -4.19 -16.24
CA PRO A 166 -19.11 -5.62 -15.94
C PRO A 166 -18.22 -5.94 -14.74
N ILE A 167 -17.30 -5.03 -14.38
CA ILE A 167 -16.25 -5.23 -13.36
C ILE A 167 -16.23 -4.13 -12.29
N LEU A 168 -17.20 -3.22 -12.34
CA LEU A 168 -17.31 -2.06 -11.46
C LEU A 168 -18.50 -2.27 -10.49
N PRO A 169 -18.23 -2.76 -9.27
CA PRO A 169 -19.24 -2.89 -8.22
C PRO A 169 -19.80 -1.52 -7.82
N ALA A 170 -21.06 -1.48 -7.38
CA ALA A 170 -21.66 -0.26 -6.85
C ALA A 170 -20.92 0.24 -5.60
N LYS A 171 -20.70 -0.68 -4.65
CA LYS A 171 -20.08 -0.49 -3.33
C LYS A 171 -18.88 -1.42 -3.14
N PRO A 172 -18.03 -1.23 -2.11
CA PRO A 172 -16.99 -2.21 -1.78
C PRO A 172 -17.58 -3.63 -1.65
N PRO A 173 -17.07 -4.63 -2.40
CA PRO A 173 -17.58 -5.99 -2.30
C PRO A 173 -17.02 -6.75 -1.10
N PHE A 174 -16.19 -6.13 -0.25
CA PHE A 174 -15.60 -6.77 0.93
C PHE A 174 -15.52 -5.75 2.07
N HIS A 175 -15.66 -6.24 3.29
CA HIS A 175 -15.45 -5.43 4.48
C HIS A 175 -13.99 -5.47 4.92
N PRO A 176 -13.43 -4.35 5.42
CA PRO A 176 -12.18 -4.40 6.13
C PRO A 176 -12.23 -5.37 7.31
N ARG A 177 -11.15 -6.13 7.50
CA ARG A 177 -11.03 -7.18 8.53
C ARG A 177 -12.08 -8.30 8.44
N GLN A 178 -12.73 -8.48 7.30
CA GLN A 178 -13.68 -9.58 7.09
C GLN A 178 -13.11 -10.95 7.48
N PHE A 179 -11.86 -11.22 7.10
CA PHE A 179 -11.15 -12.46 7.38
C PHE A 179 -10.18 -12.29 8.56
N HIS A 180 -10.01 -13.34 9.36
CA HIS A 180 -9.03 -13.31 10.45
C HIS A 180 -7.62 -13.53 9.89
N LYS A 181 -7.41 -14.60 9.12
CA LYS A 181 -6.11 -15.00 8.61
C LYS A 181 -6.15 -15.27 7.10
N CYS A 182 -5.27 -14.63 6.34
CA CYS A 182 -5.17 -14.82 4.89
C CYS A 182 -3.78 -15.22 4.45
N ALA A 183 -3.72 -16.10 3.44
CA ALA A 183 -2.47 -16.44 2.76
C ALA A 183 -2.37 -15.70 1.43
N VAL A 184 -1.21 -15.08 1.17
CA VAL A 184 -0.85 -14.57 -0.16
C VAL A 184 0.23 -15.47 -0.74
N VAL A 185 -0.11 -16.18 -1.81
CA VAL A 185 0.77 -17.16 -2.44
C VAL A 185 1.34 -16.56 -3.72
N GLY A 186 2.60 -16.14 -3.63
CA GLY A 186 3.42 -15.73 -4.76
C GLY A 186 3.83 -16.92 -5.63
N ASN A 187 4.67 -16.65 -6.63
CA ASN A 187 4.94 -17.63 -7.70
C ASN A 187 6.32 -18.27 -7.62
N SER A 188 7.16 -17.94 -6.63
CA SER A 188 8.55 -18.44 -6.54
C SER A 188 8.62 -19.98 -6.54
N GLY A 189 9.61 -20.52 -7.24
CA GLY A 189 9.92 -21.95 -7.20
C GLY A 189 10.43 -22.44 -5.84
N ASP A 190 10.78 -21.53 -4.91
CA ASP A 190 11.11 -21.89 -3.53
C ASP A 190 9.96 -22.63 -2.82
N LEU A 191 8.72 -22.43 -3.26
CA LEU A 191 7.56 -23.16 -2.76
C LEU A 191 7.70 -24.68 -2.91
N LEU A 192 8.45 -25.17 -3.89
CA LEU A 192 8.67 -26.61 -4.09
C LEU A 192 9.63 -27.24 -3.07
N LYS A 193 10.29 -26.44 -2.24
CA LYS A 193 11.27 -26.91 -1.24
C LYS A 193 10.63 -27.24 0.11
N THR A 194 9.34 -26.94 0.30
CA THR A 194 8.63 -27.14 1.56
C THR A 194 7.15 -27.42 1.29
N GLU A 195 6.53 -28.26 2.10
CA GLU A 195 5.13 -28.66 1.93
C GLU A 195 4.20 -27.71 2.68
N PHE A 196 4.03 -26.49 2.17
CA PHE A 196 3.14 -25.49 2.77
C PHE A 196 1.65 -25.73 2.44
N GLY A 197 1.30 -26.78 1.69
CA GLY A 197 -0.04 -26.92 1.10
C GLY A 197 -1.17 -26.91 2.12
N GLU A 198 -1.08 -27.75 3.14
CA GLU A 198 -2.09 -27.83 4.21
C GLU A 198 -2.16 -26.54 5.04
N GLU A 199 -0.99 -25.96 5.33
CA GLU A 199 -0.88 -24.69 6.06
C GLU A 199 -1.57 -23.56 5.28
N ILE A 200 -1.31 -23.44 3.98
CA ILE A 200 -1.94 -22.46 3.10
C ILE A 200 -3.47 -22.66 3.09
N ASP A 201 -3.93 -23.90 2.90
CA ASP A 201 -5.37 -24.19 2.81
C ASP A 201 -6.13 -23.99 4.13
N SER A 202 -5.42 -23.97 5.27
CA SER A 202 -6.00 -23.68 6.59
C SER A 202 -6.40 -22.21 6.83
N HIS A 203 -5.98 -21.29 5.96
CA HIS A 203 -6.32 -19.86 6.07
C HIS A 203 -7.80 -19.61 5.76
N ASP A 204 -8.37 -18.52 6.25
CA ASP A 204 -9.77 -18.14 5.95
C ASP A 204 -9.94 -17.81 4.46
N ALA A 205 -8.97 -17.09 3.89
CA ALA A 205 -8.91 -16.77 2.47
C ALA A 205 -7.49 -16.92 1.89
N VAL A 206 -7.41 -17.40 0.65
CA VAL A 206 -6.16 -17.58 -0.10
C VAL A 206 -6.17 -16.72 -1.36
N ILE A 207 -5.19 -15.83 -1.46
CA ILE A 207 -4.97 -14.93 -2.59
C ILE A 207 -3.78 -15.45 -3.41
N ARG A 208 -4.01 -15.64 -4.71
CA ARG A 208 -3.02 -16.18 -5.66
C ARG A 208 -2.71 -15.16 -6.76
N ASP A 209 -1.58 -15.37 -7.44
CA ASP A 209 -1.05 -14.39 -8.39
C ASP A 209 -0.93 -14.91 -9.82
N ASN A 210 -1.41 -14.11 -10.78
CA ASN A 210 -1.22 -14.32 -12.21
C ASN A 210 -1.68 -15.72 -12.68
N GLU A 211 -0.87 -16.41 -13.51
CA GLU A 211 -1.17 -17.74 -14.09
C GLU A 211 -0.83 -18.93 -13.16
N ALA A 212 -0.59 -18.68 -11.87
CA ALA A 212 -0.16 -19.70 -10.91
C ALA A 212 -1.17 -20.87 -10.85
N PRO A 213 -0.80 -22.09 -11.28
CA PRO A 213 -1.73 -23.20 -11.33
C PRO A 213 -2.04 -23.72 -9.94
N VAL A 214 -3.28 -24.18 -9.77
CA VAL A 214 -3.79 -24.79 -8.54
C VAL A 214 -4.35 -26.16 -8.94
N ASN A 215 -3.54 -27.19 -8.75
CA ASN A 215 -3.82 -28.56 -9.18
C ASN A 215 -3.09 -29.56 -8.28
N GLU A 216 -3.43 -30.84 -8.43
CA GLU A 216 -2.89 -31.94 -7.62
C GLU A 216 -1.35 -32.02 -7.66
N LYS A 217 -0.74 -31.72 -8.81
CA LYS A 217 0.73 -31.75 -8.98
C LYS A 217 1.46 -30.88 -7.96
N TYR A 218 0.91 -29.71 -7.64
CA TYR A 218 1.54 -28.75 -6.71
C TYR A 218 0.82 -28.65 -5.36
N ALA A 219 -0.31 -29.34 -5.17
CA ALA A 219 -1.17 -29.22 -3.99
C ALA A 219 -0.41 -29.35 -2.66
N LYS A 220 0.51 -30.33 -2.56
CA LYS A 220 1.33 -30.51 -1.36
C LYS A 220 2.19 -29.29 -0.98
N HIS A 221 2.56 -28.47 -1.95
CA HIS A 221 3.44 -27.32 -1.77
C HIS A 221 2.68 -26.00 -1.66
N VAL A 222 1.60 -25.83 -2.44
CA VAL A 222 0.92 -24.54 -2.60
C VAL A 222 -0.56 -24.58 -2.28
N GLY A 223 -1.09 -25.73 -1.87
CA GLY A 223 -2.50 -25.94 -1.53
C GLY A 223 -3.41 -25.99 -2.76
N ILE A 224 -4.70 -26.27 -2.52
CA ILE A 224 -5.77 -26.24 -3.53
C ILE A 224 -6.76 -25.10 -3.33
N LYS A 225 -6.79 -24.47 -2.15
CA LYS A 225 -7.72 -23.39 -1.84
C LYS A 225 -7.39 -22.14 -2.64
N ARG A 226 -8.41 -21.51 -3.22
CA ARG A 226 -8.29 -20.34 -4.10
C ARG A 226 -9.55 -19.49 -3.98
N ASP A 227 -9.45 -18.39 -3.25
CA ASP A 227 -10.57 -17.48 -3.03
C ASP A 227 -10.44 -16.24 -3.92
N PHE A 228 -9.21 -15.75 -4.08
CA PHE A 228 -8.90 -14.61 -4.90
C PHE A 228 -7.70 -14.87 -5.81
N ARG A 229 -7.73 -14.22 -6.97
CA ARG A 229 -6.60 -14.15 -7.88
C ARG A 229 -6.35 -12.72 -8.32
N LEU A 230 -5.16 -12.21 -8.04
CA LEU A 230 -4.73 -10.94 -8.59
C LEU A 230 -3.95 -11.17 -9.91
N GLY A 231 -4.48 -10.65 -11.01
CA GLY A 231 -3.89 -10.78 -12.34
C GLY A 231 -3.43 -9.44 -12.92
N VAL A 232 -2.30 -9.44 -13.61
CA VAL A 232 -1.92 -8.30 -14.49
C VAL A 232 -2.73 -8.34 -15.78
N ARG A 233 -2.69 -7.25 -16.56
CA ARG A 233 -3.35 -7.16 -17.88
C ARG A 233 -3.05 -8.36 -18.80
N GLY A 234 -1.80 -8.84 -18.81
CA GLY A 234 -1.41 -10.00 -19.63
C GLY A 234 -2.15 -11.27 -19.21
N THR A 235 -2.13 -11.58 -17.92
CA THR A 235 -2.85 -12.71 -17.32
C THR A 235 -4.35 -12.62 -17.53
N ALA A 236 -4.93 -11.42 -17.43
CA ALA A 236 -6.37 -11.23 -17.61
C ALA A 236 -6.86 -11.69 -18.99
N ARG A 237 -6.02 -11.64 -20.04
CA ARG A 237 -6.36 -12.20 -21.36
C ARG A 237 -6.49 -13.73 -21.36
N ASN A 238 -5.88 -14.39 -20.38
CA ASN A 238 -5.94 -15.83 -20.15
C ASN A 238 -6.88 -16.18 -18.98
N MET A 239 -7.77 -15.28 -18.56
CA MET A 239 -8.62 -15.53 -17.39
C MET A 239 -9.53 -16.76 -17.56
N VAL A 240 -10.06 -16.98 -18.77
CA VAL A 240 -10.96 -18.10 -19.06
C VAL A 240 -10.28 -19.45 -18.78
N PRO A 241 -9.11 -19.76 -19.37
CA PRO A 241 -8.42 -21.01 -19.06
C PRO A 241 -7.91 -21.09 -17.62
N ILE A 242 -7.54 -19.97 -16.99
CA ILE A 242 -7.08 -19.95 -15.58
C ILE A 242 -8.22 -20.31 -14.61
N LEU A 243 -9.43 -19.81 -14.88
CA LEU A 243 -10.61 -20.03 -14.05
C LEU A 243 -11.41 -21.27 -14.49
N ASN A 244 -10.98 -21.98 -15.53
CA ASN A 244 -11.68 -23.17 -15.99
C ASN A 244 -11.69 -24.23 -14.88
N GLY A 245 -12.89 -24.71 -14.51
CA GLY A 245 -13.08 -25.61 -13.36
C GLY A 245 -12.92 -24.93 -11.99
N SER A 246 -12.89 -23.60 -11.93
CA SER A 246 -12.88 -22.80 -10.70
C SER A 246 -14.10 -21.89 -10.69
N ASP A 247 -15.17 -22.28 -9.99
CA ASP A 247 -16.40 -21.50 -9.85
C ASP A 247 -16.40 -20.57 -8.62
N ASN A 248 -15.35 -20.65 -7.80
CA ASN A 248 -15.29 -20.04 -6.46
C ASN A 248 -14.20 -18.98 -6.29
N GLU A 249 -13.44 -18.70 -7.35
CA GLU A 249 -12.29 -17.78 -7.29
C GLU A 249 -12.66 -16.41 -7.86
N VAL A 250 -12.48 -15.35 -7.08
CA VAL A 250 -12.63 -13.98 -7.57
C VAL A 250 -11.40 -13.55 -8.33
N LEU A 251 -11.60 -13.02 -9.53
CA LEU A 251 -10.52 -12.41 -10.28
C LEU A 251 -10.46 -10.90 -10.02
N VAL A 252 -9.32 -10.43 -9.55
CA VAL A 252 -9.03 -9.00 -9.37
C VAL A 252 -7.97 -8.58 -10.39
N ILE A 253 -8.31 -7.64 -11.24
CA ILE A 253 -7.44 -7.15 -12.31
C ILE A 253 -6.68 -5.92 -11.82
N LYS A 254 -5.35 -6.02 -11.74
CA LYS A 254 -4.48 -5.01 -11.11
C LYS A 254 -4.50 -3.63 -11.78
N SER A 255 -4.71 -3.55 -13.10
CA SER A 255 -4.41 -2.32 -13.86
C SER A 255 -5.55 -1.76 -14.68
N VAL A 256 -5.95 -2.42 -15.77
CA VAL A 256 -6.85 -1.82 -16.77
C VAL A 256 -7.71 -2.87 -17.45
N THR A 257 -8.90 -2.47 -17.87
CA THR A 257 -9.79 -3.29 -18.71
C THR A 257 -9.46 -3.18 -20.20
N HIS A 258 -9.94 -4.11 -21.02
CA HIS A 258 -9.79 -4.11 -22.48
C HIS A 258 -11.15 -4.22 -23.17
N LYS A 259 -11.22 -3.90 -24.47
CA LYS A 259 -12.46 -4.01 -25.25
C LYS A 259 -13.04 -5.44 -25.26
N ASP A 260 -12.18 -6.45 -25.25
CA ASP A 260 -12.60 -7.86 -25.29
C ASP A 260 -12.95 -8.44 -23.91
N PHE A 261 -12.71 -7.69 -22.82
CA PHE A 261 -12.95 -8.21 -21.46
C PHE A 261 -14.41 -8.52 -21.24
N LYS A 262 -15.33 -7.69 -21.74
CA LYS A 262 -16.75 -7.97 -21.65
C LYS A 262 -17.08 -9.36 -22.18
N LYS A 263 -16.62 -9.69 -23.39
CA LYS A 263 -16.85 -11.01 -24.00
C LYS A 263 -16.29 -12.15 -23.13
N MET A 264 -15.09 -12.00 -22.58
CA MET A 264 -14.49 -13.02 -21.71
C MET A 264 -15.24 -13.17 -20.38
N ILE A 265 -15.63 -12.06 -19.76
CA ILE A 265 -16.38 -12.05 -18.50
C ILE A 265 -17.74 -12.71 -18.71
N ASP A 266 -18.41 -12.45 -19.83
CA ASP A 266 -19.70 -13.06 -20.17
C ASP A 266 -19.62 -14.60 -20.24
N THR A 267 -18.42 -15.17 -20.50
CA THR A 267 -18.19 -16.64 -20.56
C THR A 267 -17.84 -17.31 -19.23
N ILE A 268 -17.53 -16.55 -18.17
CA ILE A 268 -17.14 -17.12 -16.86
C ILE A 268 -18.17 -16.79 -15.79
N PRO A 269 -18.41 -17.69 -14.81
CA PRO A 269 -19.34 -17.43 -13.71
C PRO A 269 -18.71 -16.55 -12.62
N ASN A 270 -17.38 -16.44 -12.60
CA ASN A 270 -16.61 -15.82 -11.52
C ASN A 270 -16.86 -14.30 -11.42
N PRO A 271 -16.87 -13.75 -10.19
CA PRO A 271 -16.76 -12.32 -10.00
C PRO A 271 -15.43 -11.80 -10.54
N VAL A 272 -15.50 -10.66 -11.24
CA VAL A 272 -14.32 -9.95 -11.74
C VAL A 272 -14.36 -8.50 -11.28
N TYR A 273 -13.25 -8.03 -10.71
CA TYR A 273 -13.10 -6.68 -10.19
C TYR A 273 -11.87 -5.99 -10.76
N LEU A 274 -11.90 -4.66 -10.77
CA LEU A 274 -10.70 -3.85 -10.93
C LEU A 274 -10.11 -3.51 -9.58
N PHE A 275 -8.81 -3.74 -9.42
CA PHE A 275 -8.07 -3.19 -8.30
C PHE A 275 -8.06 -1.66 -8.44
N GLN A 276 -8.34 -0.93 -7.36
CA GLN A 276 -8.13 0.52 -7.31
C GLN A 276 -6.64 0.79 -7.14
N GLY A 277 -6.07 0.38 -5.99
CA GLY A 277 -4.64 0.28 -5.66
C GLY A 277 -3.70 1.41 -6.08
N ILE A 278 -2.88 1.95 -5.18
CA ILE A 278 -1.96 3.03 -5.57
C ILE A 278 -0.70 2.54 -6.27
N VAL A 279 0.05 3.45 -6.88
CA VAL A 279 1.44 3.16 -7.25
C VAL A 279 2.35 3.44 -6.05
N LEU A 280 2.90 2.40 -5.41
CA LEU A 280 3.95 2.58 -4.41
C LEU A 280 5.20 3.14 -5.11
N ARG A 281 5.64 4.35 -4.75
CA ARG A 281 6.85 4.95 -5.35
C ARG A 281 8.13 4.23 -4.92
N ARG A 282 8.18 3.77 -3.66
CA ARG A 282 9.31 3.10 -3.01
C ARG A 282 8.89 1.69 -2.57
N GLY A 283 9.77 0.69 -2.72
CA GLY A 283 9.49 -0.72 -2.36
C GLY A 283 9.16 -1.62 -3.56
N ALA A 284 8.82 -2.89 -3.28
CA ALA A 284 8.52 -3.89 -4.30
C ALA A 284 7.22 -3.55 -5.06
N LYS A 285 7.27 -3.48 -6.40
CA LYS A 285 6.14 -3.03 -7.27
C LYS A 285 5.39 -4.18 -7.96
N GLY A 286 5.72 -5.42 -7.60
CA GLY A 286 5.20 -6.65 -8.21
C GLY A 286 3.70 -6.86 -8.02
N THR A 287 3.14 -7.89 -8.66
CA THR A 287 1.76 -8.34 -8.37
C THR A 287 1.64 -8.75 -6.91
N GLY A 288 2.63 -9.48 -6.36
CA GLY A 288 2.60 -9.92 -4.97
C GLY A 288 2.40 -8.81 -3.94
N MET A 289 3.05 -7.64 -4.11
CA MET A 289 2.82 -6.52 -3.17
C MET A 289 1.40 -5.98 -3.25
N LYS A 290 0.78 -6.01 -4.43
CA LYS A 290 -0.62 -5.60 -4.61
C LYS A 290 -1.57 -6.62 -4.01
N SER A 291 -1.21 -7.90 -4.03
CA SER A 291 -1.94 -8.97 -3.36
C SER A 291 -1.82 -8.85 -1.84
N VAL A 292 -0.67 -8.38 -1.32
CA VAL A 292 -0.54 -7.99 0.09
C VAL A 292 -1.43 -6.79 0.42
N GLU A 293 -1.47 -5.74 -0.42
CA GLU A 293 -2.40 -4.62 -0.22
C GLU A 293 -3.87 -5.07 -0.21
N LEU A 294 -4.24 -5.98 -1.12
CA LEU A 294 -5.57 -6.59 -1.15
C LEU A 294 -5.84 -7.39 0.13
N ALA A 295 -4.89 -8.22 0.57
CA ALA A 295 -5.05 -9.01 1.79
C ALA A 295 -5.22 -8.10 3.02
N LEU A 296 -4.39 -7.06 3.14
CA LEU A 296 -4.43 -6.14 4.28
C LEU A 296 -5.75 -5.38 4.36
N SER A 297 -6.39 -5.08 3.22
CA SER A 297 -7.68 -4.39 3.19
C SER A 297 -8.86 -5.26 3.61
N MET A 298 -8.67 -6.56 3.83
CA MET A 298 -9.75 -7.48 4.22
C MET A 298 -9.37 -8.45 5.35
N CYS A 299 -8.11 -8.52 5.78
CA CYS A 299 -7.61 -9.50 6.75
C CYS A 299 -6.87 -8.87 7.94
N ASP A 300 -7.04 -9.44 9.13
CA ASP A 300 -6.26 -9.03 10.31
C ASP A 300 -4.80 -9.51 10.24
N ILE A 301 -4.59 -10.75 9.81
CA ILE A 301 -3.28 -11.41 9.67
C ILE A 301 -3.06 -11.79 8.21
N VAL A 302 -1.87 -11.48 7.70
CA VAL A 302 -1.46 -11.78 6.32
C VAL A 302 -0.15 -12.57 6.34
N ASP A 303 -0.24 -13.84 5.97
CA ASP A 303 0.89 -14.74 5.79
C ASP A 303 1.26 -14.77 4.31
N ILE A 304 2.55 -14.61 4.00
CA ILE A 304 3.04 -14.59 2.62
C ILE A 304 3.94 -15.78 2.33
N TYR A 305 3.75 -16.39 1.16
CA TYR A 305 4.47 -17.58 0.69
C TYR A 305 5.01 -17.34 -0.71
N GLY A 306 6.23 -17.78 -1.02
CA GLY A 306 6.76 -17.73 -2.39
C GLY A 306 7.18 -16.34 -2.87
N PHE A 307 7.67 -15.48 -1.97
CA PHE A 307 8.13 -14.11 -2.24
C PHE A 307 9.66 -13.93 -2.35
N THR A 308 10.43 -15.02 -2.39
CA THR A 308 11.91 -15.03 -2.47
C THR A 308 12.56 -14.01 -1.53
N VAL A 309 12.56 -14.34 -0.23
CA VAL A 309 13.17 -13.51 0.82
C VAL A 309 14.42 -14.16 1.44
N ASP A 310 14.63 -15.44 1.15
CA ASP A 310 15.75 -16.21 1.69
C ASP A 310 17.06 -15.81 0.99
N PRO A 311 18.18 -15.68 1.72
CA PRO A 311 19.48 -15.44 1.11
C PRO A 311 19.92 -16.63 0.22
N GLY A 312 20.85 -16.36 -0.70
CA GLY A 312 21.44 -17.41 -1.55
C GLY A 312 20.57 -17.81 -2.75
N TYR A 313 19.52 -17.07 -3.06
CA TYR A 313 18.72 -17.29 -4.26
C TYR A 313 19.53 -16.97 -5.54
N THR A 314 19.75 -17.99 -6.38
CA THR A 314 20.59 -17.90 -7.58
C THR A 314 19.81 -17.78 -8.87
N GLU A 315 18.57 -18.26 -8.92
CA GLU A 315 17.80 -18.37 -10.18
C GLU A 315 16.36 -17.94 -9.99
N TRP A 316 15.83 -17.10 -10.89
CA TRP A 316 14.42 -16.71 -10.81
C TRP A 316 13.53 -17.76 -11.45
N THR A 317 12.90 -18.58 -10.62
CA THR A 317 12.04 -19.67 -11.08
C THR A 317 10.62 -19.45 -10.58
N ARG A 318 9.65 -19.88 -11.41
CA ARG A 318 8.29 -20.05 -10.93
C ARG A 318 8.09 -21.52 -10.61
N TYR A 319 7.29 -21.86 -9.60
CA TYR A 319 7.07 -23.27 -9.25
C TYR A 319 6.44 -24.11 -10.37
N PHE A 320 5.98 -23.46 -11.45
CA PHE A 320 5.32 -24.06 -12.60
C PHE A 320 5.99 -23.70 -13.94
N SER A 321 7.23 -23.21 -13.94
CA SER A 321 7.94 -22.87 -15.18
C SER A 321 9.43 -23.19 -15.09
N GLU A 322 10.05 -23.39 -16.24
CA GLU A 322 11.50 -23.58 -16.33
C GLU A 322 12.26 -22.40 -15.72
N PRO A 323 13.41 -22.66 -15.07
CA PRO A 323 14.26 -21.62 -14.50
C PRO A 323 14.64 -20.55 -15.53
N ARG A 324 14.66 -19.30 -15.08
CA ARG A 324 15.21 -18.19 -15.85
C ARG A 324 16.39 -17.59 -15.11
N LYS A 325 17.41 -17.14 -15.84
CA LYS A 325 18.48 -16.33 -15.26
C LYS A 325 17.85 -15.12 -14.58
N GLY A 326 18.11 -14.98 -13.29
CA GLY A 326 17.52 -13.97 -12.42
C GLY A 326 18.57 -13.32 -11.55
N HIS A 327 18.13 -12.37 -10.72
CA HIS A 327 18.95 -11.80 -9.67
C HIS A 327 18.24 -11.94 -8.32
N ASN A 328 19.02 -11.93 -7.25
CA ASN A 328 18.50 -11.83 -5.88
C ASN A 328 18.02 -10.39 -5.63
N PRO A 329 16.70 -10.14 -5.47
CA PRO A 329 16.17 -8.79 -5.37
C PRO A 329 16.39 -8.22 -3.97
N LEU A 330 17.52 -7.53 -3.75
CA LEU A 330 17.93 -7.02 -2.45
C LEU A 330 16.94 -6.00 -1.90
N GLN A 331 16.44 -5.10 -2.76
CA GLN A 331 15.43 -4.13 -2.36
C GLN A 331 14.14 -4.80 -1.88
N GLY A 332 13.70 -5.85 -2.58
CA GLY A 332 12.51 -6.61 -2.21
C GLY A 332 12.70 -7.29 -0.86
N ARG A 333 13.82 -7.98 -0.68
CA ARG A 333 14.17 -8.68 0.56
C ARG A 333 14.22 -7.74 1.77
N ALA A 334 14.92 -6.61 1.65
CA ALA A 334 14.97 -5.61 2.72
C ALA A 334 13.58 -5.05 3.04
N TYR A 335 12.77 -4.76 2.00
CA TYR A 335 11.44 -4.22 2.21
C TYR A 335 10.48 -5.21 2.86
N TYR A 336 10.41 -6.46 2.39
CA TYR A 336 9.56 -7.47 3.04
C TYR A 336 10.01 -7.72 4.48
N GLN A 337 11.31 -7.72 4.76
CA GLN A 337 11.80 -7.85 6.13
C GLN A 337 11.36 -6.70 7.02
N LEU A 338 11.39 -5.46 6.51
CA LEU A 338 10.82 -4.32 7.21
C LEU A 338 9.32 -4.55 7.48
N LEU A 339 8.54 -4.93 6.48
CA LEU A 339 7.09 -5.15 6.65
C LEU A 339 6.77 -6.23 7.69
N GLU A 340 7.56 -7.30 7.74
CA GLU A 340 7.43 -8.30 8.80
C GLU A 340 7.68 -7.69 10.17
N CYS A 341 8.76 -6.94 10.32
CA CYS A 341 9.14 -6.35 11.60
C CYS A 341 8.31 -5.14 12.01
N LEU A 342 7.50 -4.59 11.10
CA LEU A 342 6.43 -3.64 11.42
C LEU A 342 5.11 -4.32 11.80
N GLY A 343 5.04 -5.66 11.76
CA GLY A 343 3.82 -6.43 12.00
C GLY A 343 2.77 -6.32 10.90
N VAL A 344 3.18 -5.97 9.69
CA VAL A 344 2.29 -5.86 8.52
C VAL A 344 2.00 -7.25 7.95
N ILE A 345 3.03 -8.08 7.80
CA ILE A 345 2.96 -9.42 7.21
C ILE A 345 3.74 -10.43 8.03
N ARG A 346 3.48 -11.72 7.80
CA ARG A 346 4.26 -12.84 8.31
C ARG A 346 4.88 -13.58 7.13
N ILE A 347 6.19 -13.81 7.18
CA ILE A 347 6.89 -14.40 6.03
C ILE A 347 7.14 -15.88 6.26
N HIS A 348 6.65 -16.71 5.33
CA HIS A 348 6.86 -18.15 5.28
C HIS A 348 7.77 -18.48 4.09
N SER A 349 8.87 -19.16 4.38
CA SER A 349 9.90 -19.53 3.40
C SER A 349 10.59 -20.84 3.79
N PRO A 350 11.27 -21.51 2.85
CA PRO A 350 11.94 -22.78 3.14
C PRO A 350 12.97 -22.71 4.27
N MET A 351 13.75 -21.62 4.36
CA MET A 351 14.70 -21.47 5.48
C MET A 351 13.98 -21.24 6.81
N ARG A 352 12.84 -20.55 6.79
CA ARG A 352 12.03 -20.27 7.99
C ARG A 352 11.26 -21.50 8.46
N ALA A 353 10.80 -22.35 7.55
CA ALA A 353 10.11 -23.59 7.91
C ALA A 353 10.97 -24.58 8.73
N LYS A 354 12.31 -24.41 8.71
CA LYS A 354 13.24 -25.23 9.49
C LYS A 354 13.31 -24.85 10.98
N ARG A 355 12.71 -23.73 11.39
CA ARG A 355 12.66 -23.28 12.79
C ARG A 355 11.23 -23.25 13.29
N VAL A 356 11.06 -23.36 14.61
CA VAL A 356 9.77 -23.07 15.25
C VAL A 356 9.41 -21.62 14.96
N GLN A 357 8.22 -21.41 14.41
CA GLN A 357 7.71 -20.06 14.13
C GLN A 357 7.14 -19.46 15.41
N ASP A 358 7.98 -18.72 16.11
CA ASP A 358 7.54 -17.77 17.14
C ASP A 358 7.37 -16.38 16.50
N TRP A 359 6.28 -15.71 16.85
CA TRP A 359 5.95 -14.35 16.39
C TRP A 359 6.08 -13.31 17.51
N SER A 360 6.60 -13.69 18.69
CA SER A 360 6.86 -12.82 19.84
C SER A 360 7.72 -11.60 19.52
N ASP A 361 8.65 -11.77 18.58
CA ASP A 361 9.61 -10.72 18.19
C ASP A 361 9.00 -9.67 17.26
N VAL A 362 7.78 -9.89 16.77
CA VAL A 362 7.07 -8.92 15.94
C VAL A 362 6.21 -8.02 16.85
N PRO A 363 6.22 -6.68 16.65
CA PRO A 363 5.42 -5.77 17.47
C PRO A 363 3.95 -6.18 17.57
N THR A 364 3.38 -6.11 18.77
CA THR A 364 1.96 -6.41 19.00
C THR A 364 1.05 -5.36 18.38
N ARG A 365 -0.23 -5.70 18.16
CA ARG A 365 -1.22 -4.73 17.65
C ARG A 365 -1.36 -3.48 18.51
N GLU A 366 -1.24 -3.62 19.82
CA GLU A 366 -1.25 -2.49 20.74
C GLU A 366 -0.06 -1.55 20.49
N LYS A 367 1.16 -2.10 20.39
CA LYS A 367 2.37 -1.32 20.09
C LYS A 367 2.28 -0.63 18.73
N ILE A 368 1.81 -1.33 17.70
CA ILE A 368 1.58 -0.76 16.36
C ILE A 368 0.57 0.39 16.43
N GLY A 369 -0.53 0.21 17.17
CA GLY A 369 -1.55 1.25 17.35
C GLY A 369 -1.01 2.49 18.06
N ARG A 370 -0.19 2.31 19.10
CA ARG A 370 0.49 3.42 19.80
C ARG A 370 1.48 4.15 18.89
N ALA A 371 2.30 3.40 18.15
CA ALA A 371 3.24 3.96 17.17
C ALA A 371 2.52 4.72 16.05
N HIS A 372 1.41 4.18 15.53
CA HIS A 372 0.57 4.85 14.54
C HIS A 372 0.02 6.17 15.06
N ALA A 373 -0.53 6.18 16.29
CA ALA A 373 -1.06 7.40 16.90
C ALA A 373 0.02 8.47 17.13
N ALA A 374 1.21 8.06 17.60
CA ALA A 374 2.35 8.94 17.78
C ALA A 374 2.86 9.50 16.44
N ALA A 375 3.00 8.66 15.42
CA ALA A 375 3.40 9.06 14.06
C ALA A 375 2.39 10.05 13.45
N MET A 376 1.09 9.85 13.67
CA MET A 376 0.04 10.78 13.22
C MET A 376 0.18 12.15 13.88
N ARG A 377 0.39 12.20 15.21
CA ARG A 377 0.60 13.46 15.95
C ARG A 377 1.87 14.17 15.51
N LEU A 378 2.96 13.43 15.33
CA LEU A 378 4.23 13.95 14.85
C LEU A 378 4.08 14.59 13.47
N LYS A 379 3.48 13.88 12.51
CA LYS A 379 3.26 14.39 11.16
C LYS A 379 2.41 15.68 11.15
N ARG A 380 1.33 15.71 11.93
CA ARG A 380 0.49 16.92 12.07
C ARG A 380 1.26 18.11 12.64
N SER A 381 2.08 17.85 13.66
CA SER A 381 2.94 18.88 14.23
C SER A 381 3.87 19.45 13.17
N GLN A 382 4.44 18.63 12.28
CA GLN A 382 5.30 19.11 11.19
C GLN A 382 4.54 19.95 10.17
N GLU A 383 3.34 19.51 9.75
CA GLU A 383 2.51 20.18 8.73
C GLU A 383 1.83 21.48 9.20
N GLY A 384 1.83 21.77 10.51
CA GLY A 384 1.39 23.08 11.04
C GLY A 384 -0.12 23.33 11.01
N GLY A 385 -0.92 22.27 10.90
CA GLY A 385 -2.39 22.38 10.87
C GLY A 385 -3.04 22.14 12.23
N ASP A 386 -3.87 23.09 12.67
CA ASP A 386 -5.01 22.91 13.60
C ASP A 386 -6.18 22.17 12.90
N GLY A 387 -5.88 21.23 12.00
CA GLY A 387 -6.88 20.55 11.17
C GLY A 387 -7.78 19.62 11.99
N ALA A 388 -8.99 19.37 11.48
CA ALA A 388 -10.02 18.55 12.11
C ALA A 388 -9.46 17.24 12.71
N VAL A 389 -9.69 17.07 14.01
CA VAL A 389 -9.32 15.86 14.75
C VAL A 389 -10.37 14.79 14.46
N GLY A 390 -9.95 13.68 13.86
CA GLY A 390 -10.81 12.53 13.65
C GLY A 390 -10.23 11.52 12.67
N GLN A 391 -10.80 10.32 12.65
CA GLN A 391 -10.43 9.22 11.75
C GLN A 391 -10.56 9.56 10.25
N PHE A 392 -11.35 10.59 9.93
CA PHE A 392 -11.58 11.09 8.58
C PHE A 392 -10.77 12.34 8.22
N SER A 393 -9.76 12.71 9.02
CA SER A 393 -8.96 13.93 8.77
C SER A 393 -8.28 13.95 7.40
N ASN A 394 -8.02 12.77 6.84
CA ASN A 394 -7.38 12.58 5.54
C ASN A 394 -8.41 12.50 4.38
N CYS A 395 -9.71 12.62 4.65
CA CYS A 395 -10.74 12.69 3.62
C CYS A 395 -10.70 14.05 2.91
N LYS A 396 -9.98 14.12 1.79
CA LYS A 396 -9.88 15.33 0.94
C LYS A 396 -11.10 15.49 0.03
N VAL A 397 -11.70 14.38 -0.35
CA VAL A 397 -12.88 14.32 -1.20
C VAL A 397 -13.97 13.58 -0.46
N TRP A 398 -15.16 14.17 -0.42
CA TRP A 398 -16.36 13.56 0.14
C TRP A 398 -17.39 13.33 -0.95
N GLY A 399 -17.98 12.13 -0.93
CA GLY A 399 -19.18 11.81 -1.67
C GLY A 399 -20.25 11.23 -0.74
N ASN A 400 -21.48 11.22 -1.20
CA ASN A 400 -22.56 10.48 -0.56
C ASN A 400 -22.80 9.21 -1.38
N GLY A 401 -23.04 8.10 -0.69
CA GLY A 401 -23.50 6.87 -1.31
C GLY A 401 -24.79 7.18 -2.09
N GLY A 402 -24.79 6.91 -3.39
CA GLY A 402 -25.93 7.22 -4.25
C GLY A 402 -27.17 6.33 -3.97
N PRO A 403 -28.32 6.61 -4.63
CA PRO A 403 -29.52 5.77 -4.56
C PRO A 403 -29.30 4.34 -5.06
N TYR A 404 -28.16 4.09 -5.73
CA TYR A 404 -27.62 2.77 -6.02
C TYR A 404 -27.15 2.00 -4.77
N GLY A 405 -27.54 2.44 -3.57
CA GLY A 405 -27.26 1.82 -2.27
C GLY A 405 -27.64 0.35 -2.18
N SER A 406 -28.55 -0.10 -3.04
CA SER A 406 -29.06 -1.46 -3.26
C SER A 406 -28.68 -2.03 -4.64
N GLY A 407 -27.81 -1.35 -5.38
CA GLY A 407 -27.36 -1.72 -6.72
C GLY A 407 -26.52 -3.01 -6.72
N PRO A 408 -26.40 -3.69 -7.87
CA PRO A 408 -25.73 -4.98 -7.94
C PRO A 408 -24.23 -4.88 -7.60
N VAL A 409 -23.70 -5.96 -7.02
CA VAL A 409 -22.27 -6.18 -6.72
C VAL A 409 -21.40 -6.08 -8.00
N SER A 410 -21.99 -6.08 -9.20
CA SER A 410 -21.39 -5.54 -10.43
C SER A 410 -22.42 -4.82 -11.27
N GLY A 411 -22.03 -3.75 -11.95
CA GLY A 411 -22.88 -2.98 -12.87
C GLY A 411 -23.39 -3.68 -14.15
N ALA A 412 -23.10 -4.96 -14.40
CA ALA A 412 -23.71 -5.70 -15.52
C ALA A 412 -25.07 -6.33 -15.10
N LYS A 413 -26.12 -6.05 -15.89
CA LYS A 413 -27.52 -6.45 -15.58
C LYS A 413 -27.70 -7.97 -15.45
N ASP A 414 -27.00 -8.75 -16.27
CA ASP A 414 -27.03 -10.21 -16.32
C ASP A 414 -26.08 -10.89 -15.33
N MET A 415 -24.95 -10.23 -14.99
CA MET A 415 -23.98 -10.73 -14.01
C MET A 415 -24.54 -10.77 -12.59
N SER A 416 -25.57 -9.98 -12.28
CA SER A 416 -26.23 -10.00 -10.98
C SER A 416 -26.73 -11.40 -10.58
N SER A 417 -27.30 -12.17 -11.52
CA SER A 417 -27.81 -13.51 -11.27
C SER A 417 -26.71 -14.57 -11.25
N LYS A 418 -25.82 -14.59 -12.26
CA LYS A 418 -24.66 -15.50 -12.31
C LYS A 418 -23.81 -15.38 -11.05
N ARG A 419 -23.58 -14.15 -10.58
CA ARG A 419 -22.77 -13.84 -9.39
C ARG A 419 -23.48 -14.20 -8.09
N ARG A 420 -24.76 -13.85 -7.93
CA ARG A 420 -25.56 -14.22 -6.75
C ARG A 420 -25.54 -15.74 -6.51
N ASN A 421 -25.51 -16.51 -7.59
CA ASN A 421 -25.52 -17.97 -7.55
C ASN A 421 -24.12 -18.61 -7.53
N SER A 422 -23.03 -17.81 -7.54
CA SER A 422 -21.68 -18.34 -7.32
C SER A 422 -21.48 -18.72 -5.86
N ASN A 423 -20.63 -19.70 -5.53
CA ASN A 423 -20.38 -20.03 -4.12
C ASN A 423 -19.59 -18.92 -3.39
N TYR A 424 -19.06 -17.95 -4.14
CA TYR A 424 -18.35 -16.81 -3.59
C TYR A 424 -19.28 -15.67 -3.14
N SER A 425 -20.55 -15.64 -3.60
CA SER A 425 -21.53 -14.61 -3.23
C SER A 425 -21.72 -14.47 -1.72
N LYS A 426 -21.49 -15.54 -0.96
CA LYS A 426 -21.52 -15.57 0.50
C LYS A 426 -20.52 -14.62 1.17
N TRP A 427 -19.42 -14.29 0.48
CA TRP A 427 -18.36 -13.41 1.01
C TRP A 427 -18.45 -11.98 0.47
N GLU A 428 -19.15 -11.73 -0.63
CA GLU A 428 -19.19 -10.39 -1.26
C GLU A 428 -20.21 -9.44 -0.63
N VAL A 429 -21.22 -9.99 0.02
CA VAL A 429 -22.32 -9.22 0.61
C VAL A 429 -22.64 -9.82 1.97
N MET A 430 -21.63 -9.91 2.82
CA MET A 430 -21.82 -10.40 4.18
C MET A 430 -22.68 -9.42 4.96
N PRO A 431 -23.84 -9.86 5.52
CA PRO A 431 -24.60 -9.01 6.43
C PRO A 431 -23.73 -8.63 7.63
N PHE A 432 -23.92 -7.42 8.15
CA PHE A 432 -23.18 -6.91 9.32
C PHE A 432 -23.13 -7.93 10.48
N LYS A 433 -24.26 -8.58 10.77
CA LYS A 433 -24.39 -9.58 11.85
C LYS A 433 -23.57 -10.85 11.63
N SER A 434 -23.21 -11.16 10.39
CA SER A 434 -22.40 -12.32 10.01
C SER A 434 -20.90 -12.02 10.04
N LEU A 435 -20.51 -10.75 10.15
CA LEU A 435 -19.11 -10.36 10.27
C LEU A 435 -18.54 -10.80 11.62
N ARG A 436 -17.23 -11.04 11.67
CA ARG A 436 -16.52 -11.23 12.94
C ARG A 436 -16.61 -9.97 13.79
N LYS A 437 -16.43 -10.12 15.10
CA LYS A 437 -16.51 -9.02 16.07
C LYS A 437 -15.60 -7.84 15.71
N GLU A 438 -14.37 -8.11 15.32
CA GLU A 438 -13.39 -7.06 14.96
C GLU A 438 -13.82 -6.28 13.71
N ALA A 439 -14.45 -6.95 12.74
CA ALA A 439 -15.00 -6.31 11.54
C ALA A 439 -16.27 -5.51 11.86
N GLN A 440 -17.11 -5.99 12.79
CA GLN A 440 -18.27 -5.23 13.27
C GLN A 440 -17.83 -3.96 14.02
N GLU A 441 -16.87 -4.08 14.94
CA GLU A 441 -16.29 -2.95 15.67
C GLU A 441 -15.68 -1.93 14.71
N HIS A 442 -14.92 -2.40 13.72
CA HIS A 442 -14.38 -1.52 12.68
C HIS A 442 -15.49 -0.85 11.88
N TYR A 443 -16.52 -1.58 11.45
CA TYR A 443 -17.65 -1.01 10.71
C TYR A 443 -18.37 0.08 11.52
N VAL A 444 -18.60 -0.13 12.82
CA VAL A 444 -19.17 0.87 13.73
C VAL A 444 -18.25 2.07 13.85
N GLN A 445 -16.95 1.85 14.04
CA GLN A 445 -15.96 2.92 14.08
C GLN A 445 -15.99 3.75 12.81
N MET A 446 -16.17 3.14 11.63
CA MET A 446 -16.22 3.85 10.36
C MET A 446 -17.53 4.62 10.11
N GLU A 447 -18.52 4.59 11.01
CA GLU A 447 -19.73 5.44 10.94
C GLU A 447 -20.44 5.43 9.56
N GLY A 448 -20.45 4.27 8.89
CA GLY A 448 -21.03 4.13 7.55
C GLY A 448 -20.21 4.77 6.42
N VAL A 449 -18.93 5.09 6.64
CA VAL A 449 -18.04 5.69 5.64
C VAL A 449 -17.15 4.63 4.99
N SER A 450 -17.20 4.53 3.67
CA SER A 450 -16.21 3.80 2.89
C SER A 450 -15.03 4.70 2.54
N VAL A 451 -13.81 4.20 2.74
CA VAL A 451 -12.57 4.95 2.49
C VAL A 451 -11.81 4.34 1.33
N TYR A 452 -11.36 5.21 0.43
CA TYR A 452 -10.56 4.86 -0.73
C TYR A 452 -9.31 5.70 -0.77
N LYS A 453 -8.20 5.07 -1.16
CA LYS A 453 -7.00 5.84 -1.45
C LYS A 453 -7.14 6.58 -2.77
N MET A 454 -6.76 7.85 -2.79
CA MET A 454 -6.65 8.58 -4.05
C MET A 454 -5.30 8.29 -4.72
N ASP A 455 -5.33 8.00 -6.03
CA ASP A 455 -4.13 7.87 -6.86
C ASP A 455 -3.28 9.14 -6.76
N GLY A 456 -2.00 8.96 -6.45
CA GLY A 456 -1.10 10.07 -6.19
C GLY A 456 -0.15 9.74 -5.06
N ASN A 457 0.69 10.72 -4.72
CA ASN A 457 1.88 10.49 -3.92
C ASN A 457 1.82 10.98 -2.48
N LYS A 458 0.68 11.53 -2.09
CA LYS A 458 0.44 11.97 -0.74
C LYS A 458 -0.33 10.87 -0.03
N LEU A 459 0.17 10.46 1.12
CA LEU A 459 -0.43 9.46 1.98
C LEU A 459 -1.89 9.81 2.31
N ASP A 460 -2.14 11.10 2.50
CA ASP A 460 -3.33 11.66 3.15
C ASP A 460 -4.42 12.07 2.17
N ASP A 461 -4.24 11.78 0.89
CA ASP A 461 -5.26 12.06 -0.11
C ASP A 461 -6.22 10.86 -0.17
N LEU A 462 -7.35 10.97 0.53
CA LEU A 462 -8.44 9.97 0.52
C LEU A 462 -9.71 10.51 -0.14
N VAL A 463 -10.46 9.59 -0.75
CA VAL A 463 -11.85 9.76 -1.13
C VAL A 463 -12.70 8.99 -0.13
N CYS A 464 -13.65 9.67 0.49
CA CYS A 464 -14.52 9.10 1.53
C CYS A 464 -15.97 9.21 1.08
N VAL A 465 -16.71 8.10 1.19
CA VAL A 465 -18.10 8.01 0.75
C VAL A 465 -18.97 7.66 1.95
N LYS A 466 -19.85 8.58 2.34
CA LYS A 466 -20.79 8.37 3.45
C LYS A 466 -22.03 7.63 2.97
N HIS A 467 -22.36 6.51 3.59
CA HIS A 467 -23.57 5.74 3.33
C HIS A 467 -24.67 6.12 4.31
N PRO A 468 -25.93 6.27 3.86
CA PRO A 468 -27.05 6.47 4.78
C PRO A 468 -27.18 5.24 5.68
N LEU A 469 -27.36 5.45 6.99
CA LEU A 469 -27.66 4.40 7.94
C LEU A 469 -29.11 3.95 7.74
N GLU A 470 -29.43 2.68 8.01
CA GLU A 470 -30.80 2.14 7.85
C GLU A 470 -31.86 2.90 8.67
N SER A 471 -31.46 3.70 9.67
CA SER A 471 -32.35 4.58 10.45
C SER A 471 -32.76 5.87 9.73
N ASP A 472 -32.06 6.24 8.66
CA ASP A 472 -32.18 7.53 7.97
C ASP A 472 -32.78 7.39 6.55
N ALA A 473 -33.23 6.18 6.18
CA ALA A 473 -33.71 5.80 4.85
C ALA A 473 -35.24 5.61 4.77
#